data_AF-A0A2V7KJX6-F1
#
_entry.id   AF-A0A2V7KJX6-F1
#
_cell.length_a   1.000
_cell.length_b   1.000
_cell.length_c   1.000
_cell.angle_alpha   90.00
_cell.angle_beta   90.00
_cell.angle_gamma   90.00
#
_symmetry.space_group_name_H-M   'P 1'
#
loop_
_entity.id
_entity.type
_entity.pdbx_description
1 polymer ?
#
loop_
_entity_poly.entity_id
_entity_poly.type
_entity_poly.pdbx_seq_one_letter_code
_entity_poly.pdbx_strand_id
1 'polypeptide(L)'
;MTPATLAPTIRWEIVDDPADAVVTFEPNGVTPTFGSDVEAFVPTQDAGRWAAVPHPGSLNQKSLALRVTAAIDASGTLVRSAPAIVRQDEIDTIREEYIELGVAQGVPGRGQFGASATNKGDYTVAVINPGFNSLFAALQIAVQPLSLVVNSGYRNPVHNAYHVDKGRGSGAVLDSWHQYGCGNDIQTFPVLPDFPTAAQLAAAQSYWDAVADEALSLGFEVEPRDYDPQKPHSFSGVGHVHIELRCPLAP
;
A
#
# COMPACT_ATOMS: atom_id res chain seq x y z
N MET A 1 29.35 -26.04 -8.39
CA MET A 1 30.19 -24.93 -8.86
C MET A 1 30.56 -25.18 -10.31
N THR A 2 30.30 -24.22 -11.20
CA THR A 2 30.72 -24.28 -12.61
C THR A 2 32.23 -24.03 -12.70
N PRO A 3 33.01 -24.80 -13.49
CA PRO A 3 34.42 -24.52 -13.73
C PRO A 3 34.64 -23.08 -14.22
N ALA A 4 35.64 -22.37 -13.69
CA ALA A 4 35.92 -20.97 -14.04
C ALA A 4 36.17 -20.76 -15.54
N THR A 5 36.63 -21.79 -16.25
CA THR A 5 36.83 -21.78 -17.70
C THR A 5 35.54 -21.68 -18.51
N LEU A 6 34.41 -22.08 -17.94
CA LEU A 6 33.09 -22.04 -18.59
C LEU A 6 32.31 -20.77 -18.21
N ALA A 7 32.82 -19.96 -17.28
CA ALA A 7 32.17 -18.73 -16.85
C ALA A 7 31.86 -17.75 -18.02
N PRO A 8 32.76 -17.53 -19.00
CA PRO A 8 32.46 -16.65 -20.14
C PRO A 8 31.37 -17.16 -21.08
N THR A 9 31.00 -18.45 -20.99
CA THR A 9 30.02 -19.09 -21.88
C THR A 9 28.66 -19.32 -21.21
N ILE A 10 28.50 -18.89 -19.95
CA ILE A 10 27.23 -19.02 -19.24
C ILE A 10 26.21 -18.10 -19.89
N ARG A 11 25.10 -18.67 -20.33
CA ARG A 11 23.90 -17.95 -20.75
C ARG A 11 22.90 -17.94 -19.60
N TRP A 12 22.30 -16.78 -19.34
CA TRP A 12 21.24 -16.65 -18.36
C TRP A 12 19.88 -16.65 -19.05
N GLU A 13 18.99 -17.52 -18.57
CA GLU A 13 17.57 -17.55 -18.92
C GLU A 13 16.80 -16.95 -17.74
N ILE A 14 16.27 -15.75 -17.93
CA ILE A 14 15.48 -15.01 -16.93
C ILE A 14 14.10 -14.81 -17.53
N VAL A 15 13.08 -15.38 -16.90
CA VAL A 15 11.69 -15.34 -17.33
C VAL A 15 10.79 -15.11 -16.12
N ASP A 16 9.55 -14.68 -16.33
CA ASP A 16 8.57 -14.66 -15.24
C ASP A 16 8.42 -16.04 -14.61
N ASP A 17 8.23 -16.05 -13.30
CA ASP A 17 7.84 -17.26 -12.59
C ASP A 17 6.42 -17.64 -13.01
N PRO A 18 6.20 -18.79 -13.70
CA PRO A 18 4.88 -19.20 -14.15
C PRO A 18 3.91 -19.54 -13.01
N ALA A 19 4.41 -19.62 -11.77
CA ALA A 19 3.59 -19.80 -10.58
C ALA A 19 3.07 -18.46 -10.00
N ASP A 20 3.50 -17.32 -10.53
CA ASP A 20 3.03 -15.99 -10.13
C ASP A 20 1.94 -15.45 -11.06
N ALA A 21 1.02 -14.65 -10.53
CA ALA A 21 -0.05 -14.06 -11.32
C ALA A 21 0.37 -12.75 -11.98
N VAL A 22 1.41 -12.08 -11.47
CA VAL A 22 1.90 -10.82 -12.03
C VAL A 22 2.97 -11.12 -13.08
N VAL A 23 2.69 -10.71 -14.31
CA VAL A 23 3.54 -10.93 -15.48
C VAL A 23 4.30 -9.65 -15.78
N THR A 24 5.63 -9.73 -15.91
CA THR A 24 6.42 -8.63 -16.45
C THR A 24 6.37 -8.72 -17.97
N PHE A 25 5.90 -7.66 -18.63
CA PHE A 25 6.04 -7.59 -20.09
C PHE A 25 7.52 -7.78 -20.46
N GLU A 26 7.78 -8.75 -21.35
CA GLU A 26 9.03 -9.51 -21.60
C GLU A 26 10.33 -9.00 -20.92
N PRO A 27 11.09 -9.87 -20.22
CA PRO A 27 12.42 -9.51 -19.74
C PRO A 27 13.32 -9.18 -20.96
N ASN A 28 13.66 -7.90 -21.11
CA ASN A 28 14.38 -7.33 -22.24
C ASN A 28 15.88 -7.67 -22.24
N GLY A 29 16.18 -8.96 -22.19
CA GLY A 29 17.54 -9.49 -22.27
C GLY A 29 18.37 -9.28 -21.01
N VAL A 30 19.57 -9.84 -21.06
CA VAL A 30 20.61 -9.71 -20.03
C VAL A 30 21.84 -9.05 -20.64
N THR A 31 22.51 -8.19 -19.87
CA THR A 31 23.72 -7.48 -20.31
C THR A 31 24.86 -7.76 -19.34
N PRO A 32 26.01 -8.31 -19.80
CA PRO A 32 26.25 -8.88 -21.12
C PRO A 32 25.39 -10.12 -21.41
N THR A 33 25.31 -10.55 -22.68
CA THR A 33 24.53 -11.74 -23.07
C THR A 33 25.08 -13.05 -22.49
N PHE A 34 26.37 -13.07 -22.14
CA PHE A 34 27.05 -14.21 -21.51
C PHE A 34 28.01 -13.73 -20.43
N GLY A 35 28.24 -14.57 -19.43
CA GLY A 35 29.23 -14.31 -18.38
C GLY A 35 28.84 -14.89 -17.03
N SER A 36 29.79 -14.84 -16.09
CA SER A 36 29.52 -15.18 -14.68
C SER A 36 28.49 -14.25 -14.05
N ASP A 37 28.46 -13.00 -14.52
CA ASP A 37 27.63 -11.93 -13.98
C ASP A 37 26.94 -11.21 -15.13
N VAL A 38 25.63 -11.00 -14.98
CA VAL A 38 24.80 -10.26 -15.93
C VAL A 38 23.81 -9.39 -15.18
N GLU A 39 23.41 -8.29 -15.82
CA GLU A 39 22.34 -7.42 -15.35
C GLU A 39 21.09 -7.65 -16.20
N ALA A 40 19.94 -7.76 -15.54
CA ALA A 40 18.64 -7.90 -16.16
C ALA A 40 17.76 -6.74 -15.73
N PHE A 41 17.17 -6.04 -16.69
CA PHE A 41 16.31 -4.89 -16.42
C PHE A 41 14.84 -5.32 -16.45
N VAL A 42 14.12 -5.01 -15.39
CA VAL A 42 12.66 -5.16 -15.32
C VAL A 42 12.05 -3.80 -15.65
N PRO A 43 11.31 -3.66 -16.77
CA PRO A 43 10.67 -2.39 -17.11
C PRO A 43 9.56 -2.06 -16.12
N THR A 44 9.32 -0.76 -15.94
CA THR A 44 8.15 -0.26 -15.20
C THR A 44 6.88 -0.82 -15.83
N GLN A 45 5.99 -1.39 -15.00
CA GLN A 45 4.72 -1.92 -15.48
C GLN A 45 3.65 -0.82 -15.56
N ASP A 46 2.62 -1.06 -16.36
CA ASP A 46 1.45 -0.19 -16.39
C ASP A 46 0.66 -0.33 -15.08
N ALA A 47 0.44 0.79 -14.40
CA ALA A 47 -0.36 0.87 -13.17
C ALA A 47 -1.79 0.31 -13.34
N GLY A 48 -2.33 0.31 -14.56
CA GLY A 48 -3.64 -0.28 -14.86
C GLY A 48 -3.77 -1.75 -14.48
N ARG A 49 -2.66 -2.50 -14.36
CA ARG A 49 -2.66 -3.91 -13.92
C ARG A 49 -3.28 -4.10 -12.53
N TRP A 50 -3.13 -3.10 -11.65
CA TRP A 50 -3.57 -3.19 -10.26
C TRP A 50 -5.09 -3.25 -10.11
N ALA A 51 -5.85 -2.75 -11.09
CA ALA A 51 -7.30 -2.83 -11.08
C ALA A 51 -7.84 -4.27 -11.10
N ALA A 52 -7.04 -5.24 -11.55
CA ALA A 52 -7.40 -6.66 -11.60
C ALA A 52 -6.95 -7.44 -10.36
N VAL A 53 -6.21 -6.83 -9.44
CA VAL A 53 -5.66 -7.49 -8.25
C VAL A 53 -6.74 -7.65 -7.17
N PRO A 54 -6.94 -8.85 -6.59
CA PRO A 54 -7.91 -9.04 -5.50
C PRO A 54 -7.57 -8.25 -4.22
N HIS A 55 -8.60 -7.90 -3.46
CA HIS A 55 -8.49 -7.24 -2.15
C HIS A 55 -9.39 -7.90 -1.09
N PRO A 56 -8.83 -8.43 0.03
CA PRO A 56 -7.41 -8.62 0.26
C PRO A 56 -6.84 -9.71 -0.67
N GLY A 57 -5.69 -9.44 -1.27
CA GLY A 57 -4.97 -10.39 -2.13
C GLY A 57 -3.77 -11.02 -1.42
N SER A 58 -3.23 -12.11 -1.96
CA SER A 58 -1.97 -12.69 -1.50
C SER A 58 -0.76 -12.04 -2.18
N LEU A 59 0.41 -12.10 -1.54
CA LEU A 59 1.65 -11.56 -2.13
C LEU A 59 1.95 -12.18 -3.50
N ASN A 60 1.67 -13.47 -3.69
CA ASN A 60 1.84 -14.19 -4.97
C ASN A 60 0.91 -13.71 -6.09
N GLN A 61 0.00 -12.78 -5.80
CA GLN A 61 -0.87 -12.14 -6.78
C GLN A 61 -0.48 -10.68 -7.04
N LYS A 62 0.57 -10.20 -6.37
CA LYS A 62 0.95 -8.79 -6.32
C LYS A 62 2.43 -8.56 -6.64
N SER A 63 3.31 -9.43 -6.15
CA SER A 63 4.76 -9.32 -6.28
C SER A 63 5.26 -9.76 -7.65
N LEU A 64 6.19 -9.02 -8.24
CA LEU A 64 6.97 -9.54 -9.35
C LEU A 64 7.87 -10.70 -8.88
N ALA A 65 7.91 -11.75 -9.70
CA ALA A 65 8.76 -12.91 -9.48
C ALA A 65 9.38 -13.40 -10.79
N LEU A 66 10.69 -13.63 -10.75
CA LEU A 66 11.49 -14.11 -11.88
C LEU A 66 12.09 -15.47 -11.56
N ARG A 67 12.05 -16.35 -12.55
CA ARG A 67 12.78 -17.61 -12.56
C ARG A 67 14.07 -17.47 -13.36
N VAL A 68 15.19 -17.67 -12.67
CA VAL A 68 16.54 -17.48 -13.19
C VAL A 68 17.24 -18.83 -13.33
N THR A 69 17.72 -19.15 -14.53
CA THR A 69 18.45 -20.39 -14.83
C THR A 69 19.74 -20.07 -15.56
N ALA A 70 20.85 -20.67 -15.13
CA ALA A 70 22.10 -20.62 -15.86
C ALA A 70 22.20 -21.82 -16.81
N ALA A 71 22.69 -21.59 -18.02
CA ALA A 71 22.87 -22.62 -19.03
C ALA A 71 24.26 -22.54 -19.68
N ILE A 72 24.86 -23.69 -19.97
CA ILE A 72 26.10 -23.80 -20.74
C ILE A 72 25.92 -24.80 -21.88
N ASP A 73 26.51 -24.51 -23.03
CA ASP A 73 26.62 -25.50 -24.10
C ASP A 73 27.82 -26.42 -23.80
N ALA A 74 27.54 -27.69 -23.52
CA ALA A 74 28.52 -28.74 -23.35
C ALA A 74 28.50 -29.66 -24.58
N SER A 75 29.22 -29.26 -25.63
CA SER A 75 29.40 -30.05 -26.85
C SER A 75 28.09 -30.35 -27.61
N GLY A 76 27.25 -29.33 -27.80
CA GLY A 76 25.97 -29.42 -28.49
C GLY A 76 24.80 -29.82 -27.59
N THR A 77 25.05 -30.00 -26.29
CA THR A 77 24.01 -30.25 -25.29
C THR A 77 23.96 -29.11 -24.31
N LEU A 78 22.80 -28.44 -24.23
CA LEU A 78 22.58 -27.35 -23.29
C LEU A 78 22.29 -27.90 -21.88
N VAL A 79 23.26 -27.75 -20.98
CA VAL A 79 23.14 -28.15 -19.57
C VAL A 79 22.64 -26.95 -18.77
N ARG A 80 21.61 -27.14 -17.96
CA ARG A 80 20.97 -26.09 -17.14
C ARG A 80 21.17 -26.33 -15.65
N SER A 81 21.27 -25.24 -14.90
CA SER A 81 21.18 -25.29 -13.44
C SER A 81 19.76 -25.62 -12.97
N ALA A 82 19.62 -25.93 -11.69
CA ALA A 82 18.32 -25.77 -11.05
C ALA A 82 17.88 -24.30 -11.13
N PRO A 83 16.58 -24.02 -11.29
CA PRO A 83 16.09 -22.65 -11.31
C PRO A 83 16.18 -22.01 -9.92
N ALA A 84 16.61 -20.75 -9.87
CA ALA A 84 16.47 -19.88 -8.72
C ALA A 84 15.25 -18.97 -8.90
N ILE A 85 14.55 -18.65 -7.81
CA ILE A 85 13.44 -17.70 -7.82
C ILE A 85 13.90 -16.41 -7.16
N VAL A 86 13.72 -15.30 -7.88
CA VAL A 86 13.93 -13.94 -7.39
C VAL A 86 12.56 -13.31 -7.29
N ARG A 87 12.14 -12.89 -6.09
CA ARG A 87 10.79 -12.38 -5.83
C ARG A 87 10.86 -11.11 -5.01
N GLN A 88 10.03 -10.13 -5.34
CA GLN A 88 9.84 -8.96 -4.50
C GLN A 88 9.28 -9.37 -3.14
N ASP A 89 9.86 -8.83 -2.07
CA ASP A 89 9.23 -8.94 -0.78
C ASP A 89 8.01 -8.01 -0.68
N GLU A 90 7.30 -8.11 0.43
CA GLU A 90 6.10 -7.31 0.66
C GLU A 90 6.37 -5.81 0.61
N ILE A 91 7.51 -5.36 1.14
CA ILE A 91 7.87 -3.94 1.19
C ILE A 91 8.18 -3.43 -0.22
N ASP A 92 8.92 -4.19 -1.02
CA ASP A 92 9.23 -3.81 -2.40
C ASP A 92 7.99 -3.82 -3.28
N THR A 93 7.08 -4.78 -3.07
CA THR A 93 5.78 -4.83 -3.75
C THR A 93 4.96 -3.58 -3.43
N ILE A 94 4.86 -3.19 -2.16
CA ILE A 94 4.18 -1.95 -1.77
C ILE A 94 4.86 -0.74 -2.41
N ARG A 95 6.20 -0.64 -2.35
CA ARG A 95 6.95 0.49 -2.91
C ARG A 95 6.78 0.62 -4.42
N GLU A 96 6.66 -0.49 -5.14
CA GLU A 96 6.33 -0.50 -6.56
C GLU A 96 4.99 0.18 -6.85
N GLU A 97 3.99 0.01 -5.99
CA GLU A 97 2.72 0.73 -6.13
C GLU A 97 2.89 2.25 -6.09
N TYR A 98 3.77 2.77 -5.22
CA TYR A 98 4.06 4.22 -5.18
C TYR A 98 4.71 4.70 -6.46
N ILE A 99 5.59 3.88 -7.04
CA ILE A 99 6.30 4.19 -8.29
C ILE A 99 5.32 4.19 -9.46
N GLU A 100 4.52 3.14 -9.61
CA GLU A 100 3.63 2.97 -10.75
C GLU A 100 2.44 3.94 -10.71
N LEU A 101 1.87 4.21 -9.53
CA LEU A 101 0.76 5.16 -9.37
C LEU A 101 1.22 6.62 -9.24
N GLY A 102 2.53 6.87 -9.17
CA GLY A 102 3.11 8.21 -9.23
C GLY A 102 2.61 9.16 -8.14
N VAL A 103 2.45 8.67 -6.91
CA VAL A 103 1.88 9.46 -5.79
C VAL A 103 2.72 10.69 -5.45
N ALA A 104 2.08 11.79 -5.04
CA ALA A 104 2.70 13.11 -5.09
C ALA A 104 3.84 13.32 -4.08
N GLN A 105 3.86 12.56 -2.98
CA GLN A 105 4.80 12.73 -1.87
C GLN A 105 6.01 11.78 -1.98
N GLY A 106 6.08 10.96 -3.03
CA GLY A 106 7.20 10.07 -3.32
C GLY A 106 7.10 8.68 -2.67
N VAL A 107 8.20 7.93 -2.73
CA VAL A 107 8.24 6.51 -2.31
C VAL A 107 8.84 6.40 -0.90
N PRO A 108 8.10 5.92 0.13
CA PRO A 108 8.62 5.73 1.48
C PRO A 108 9.81 4.77 1.49
N GLY A 109 10.89 5.12 2.19
CA GLY A 109 12.06 4.27 2.37
C GLY A 109 11.70 2.95 3.05
N ARG A 110 12.46 1.87 2.76
CA ARG A 110 12.20 0.53 3.33
C ARG A 110 12.09 0.54 4.87
N GLY A 111 12.91 1.34 5.55
CA GLY A 111 12.91 1.47 7.00
C GLY A 111 11.69 2.18 7.61
N GLN A 112 10.79 2.72 6.78
CA GLN A 112 9.54 3.34 7.23
C GLN A 112 8.38 2.35 7.31
N PHE A 113 8.56 1.12 6.80
CA PHE A 113 7.54 0.09 6.87
C PHE A 113 7.66 -0.74 8.16
N GLY A 114 6.52 -1.02 8.78
CA GLY A 114 6.45 -1.83 10.00
C GLY A 114 5.05 -2.37 10.25
N ALA A 115 4.90 -3.17 11.31
CA ALA A 115 3.60 -3.67 11.71
C ALA A 115 2.71 -2.51 12.21
N SER A 116 1.45 -2.49 11.78
CA SER A 116 0.45 -1.55 12.27
C SER A 116 -0.83 -2.28 12.63
N ALA A 117 -1.36 -1.98 13.83
CA ALA A 117 -2.64 -2.52 14.30
C ALA A 117 -3.85 -1.96 13.52
N THR A 118 -3.67 -0.88 12.77
CA THR A 118 -4.72 -0.24 11.97
C THR A 118 -4.67 -0.62 10.50
N ASN A 119 -3.75 -1.51 10.10
CA ASN A 119 -3.62 -2.00 8.73
C ASN A 119 -4.73 -3.03 8.42
N LYS A 120 -5.52 -2.78 7.37
CA LYS A 120 -6.74 -3.56 7.06
C LYS A 120 -6.68 -4.44 5.82
N GLY A 121 -5.49 -4.89 5.43
CA GLY A 121 -5.38 -6.24 4.87
C GLY A 121 -4.88 -6.40 3.45
N ASP A 122 -4.32 -5.36 2.82
CA ASP A 122 -3.58 -5.61 1.58
C ASP A 122 -2.20 -6.23 1.81
N TYR A 123 -1.59 -5.92 2.95
CA TYR A 123 -0.26 -6.35 3.35
C TYR A 123 -0.19 -6.50 4.86
N THR A 124 0.85 -7.13 5.38
CA THR A 124 1.12 -7.25 6.83
C THR A 124 1.84 -6.03 7.39
N VAL A 125 2.51 -5.26 6.53
CA VAL A 125 3.21 -4.02 6.88
C VAL A 125 2.50 -2.77 6.36
N ALA A 126 2.78 -1.65 7.03
CA ALA A 126 2.27 -0.32 6.72
C ALA A 126 3.39 0.71 6.85
N VAL A 127 3.25 1.86 6.20
CA VAL A 127 4.11 3.01 6.50
C VAL A 127 3.79 3.49 7.92
N ILE A 128 4.83 3.60 8.76
CA ILE A 128 4.73 4.02 10.15
C ILE A 128 5.19 5.47 10.27
N ASN A 129 4.31 6.32 10.79
CA ASN A 129 4.65 7.68 11.17
C ASN A 129 4.63 7.84 12.71
N PRO A 130 5.78 7.86 13.38
CA PRO A 130 5.84 8.00 14.85
C PRO A 130 5.22 9.29 15.38
N GLY A 131 5.30 10.39 14.63
CA GLY A 131 4.72 11.68 14.99
C GLY A 131 3.20 11.61 15.01
N PHE A 132 2.60 11.10 13.92
CA PHE A 132 1.15 10.86 13.86
C PHE A 132 0.69 9.90 14.96
N ASN A 133 1.39 8.77 15.14
CA ASN A 133 1.04 7.78 16.16
C ASN A 133 1.07 8.36 17.58
N SER A 134 2.03 9.23 17.87
CA SER A 134 2.15 9.89 19.17
C SER A 134 1.02 10.89 19.42
N LEU A 135 0.65 11.68 18.41
CA LEU A 135 -0.49 12.60 18.49
C LEU A 135 -1.82 11.83 18.58
N PHE A 136 -1.94 10.69 17.88
CA PHE A 136 -3.14 9.86 17.94
C PHE A 136 -3.32 9.23 19.33
N ALA A 137 -2.23 8.82 19.97
CA ALA A 137 -2.26 8.36 21.36
C ALA A 137 -2.66 9.50 22.32
N ALA A 138 -2.19 10.73 22.09
CA ALA A 138 -2.61 11.89 22.88
C ALA A 138 -4.11 12.17 22.71
N LEU A 139 -4.63 12.08 21.48
CA LEU A 139 -6.06 12.22 21.21
C LEU A 139 -6.88 11.16 21.95
N GLN A 140 -6.46 9.89 21.91
CA GLN A 140 -7.11 8.80 22.65
C GLN A 140 -7.19 9.06 24.16
N ILE A 141 -6.21 9.74 24.75
CA ILE A 141 -6.20 10.12 26.16
C ILE A 141 -7.15 11.31 26.40
N ALA A 142 -7.06 12.33 25.55
CA ALA A 142 -7.78 13.59 25.76
C ALA A 142 -9.30 13.45 25.61
N VAL A 143 -9.76 12.57 24.72
CA VAL A 143 -11.20 12.33 24.49
C VAL A 143 -11.82 11.33 25.46
N GLN A 144 -11.08 10.82 26.46
CA GLN A 144 -11.67 9.91 27.44
C GLN A 144 -12.88 10.54 28.15
N PRO A 145 -13.98 9.77 28.38
CA PRO A 145 -14.08 8.32 28.27
C PRO A 145 -14.50 7.79 26.90
N LEU A 146 -14.48 8.60 25.84
CA LEU A 146 -14.79 8.13 24.48
C LEU A 146 -13.76 7.10 24.02
N SER A 147 -14.24 6.01 23.42
CA SER A 147 -13.37 5.01 22.77
C SER A 147 -13.25 5.36 21.28
N LEU A 148 -12.02 5.41 20.77
CA LEU A 148 -11.75 5.64 19.35
C LEU A 148 -11.60 4.29 18.65
N VAL A 149 -12.50 4.01 17.70
CA VAL A 149 -12.41 2.82 16.84
C VAL A 149 -11.92 3.26 15.47
N VAL A 150 -10.76 2.74 15.04
CA VAL A 150 -10.19 3.08 13.73
C VAL A 150 -10.83 2.20 12.65
N ASN A 151 -11.58 2.83 11.75
CA ASN A 151 -12.17 2.19 10.58
C ASN A 151 -11.13 1.96 9.49
N SER A 152 -10.27 2.94 9.24
CA SER A 152 -9.22 2.91 8.22
C SER A 152 -8.02 3.70 8.73
N GLY A 153 -6.83 3.11 8.62
CA GLY A 153 -5.54 3.76 8.94
C GLY A 153 -4.68 3.80 7.68
N TYR A 154 -3.53 3.14 7.69
CA TYR A 154 -2.70 3.04 6.48
C TYR A 154 -3.45 2.41 5.29
N ARG A 155 -3.29 3.01 4.11
CA ARG A 155 -3.77 2.50 2.82
C ARG A 155 -2.63 2.53 1.82
N ASN A 156 -2.19 1.38 1.30
CA ASN A 156 -1.22 1.38 0.18
C ASN A 156 -1.85 2.04 -1.08
N PRO A 157 -1.05 2.55 -2.03
CA PRO A 157 -1.55 3.28 -3.18
C PRO A 157 -2.60 2.53 -4.00
N VAL A 158 -2.42 1.22 -4.21
CA VAL A 158 -3.41 0.40 -4.94
C VAL A 158 -4.73 0.31 -4.18
N HIS A 159 -4.67 0.14 -2.85
CA HIS A 159 -5.88 0.14 -2.02
C HIS A 159 -6.63 1.46 -2.17
N ASN A 160 -5.92 2.57 -2.04
CA ASN A 160 -6.50 3.91 -2.16
C ASN A 160 -7.06 4.17 -3.57
N ALA A 161 -6.40 3.69 -4.61
CA ALA A 161 -6.80 3.91 -6.00
C ALA A 161 -7.99 3.06 -6.46
N TYR A 162 -7.97 1.77 -6.14
CA TYR A 162 -8.85 0.80 -6.79
C TYR A 162 -9.81 0.12 -5.82
N HIS A 163 -9.48 0.06 -4.53
CA HIS A 163 -10.22 -0.76 -3.57
C HIS A 163 -11.12 0.05 -2.63
N VAL A 164 -10.79 1.32 -2.39
CA VAL A 164 -11.68 2.26 -1.68
C VAL A 164 -12.82 2.75 -2.60
N ASP A 165 -12.56 2.89 -3.90
CA ASP A 165 -13.41 3.62 -4.86
C ASP A 165 -14.41 2.75 -5.65
N LYS A 166 -15.10 1.79 -5.03
CA LYS A 166 -16.36 1.25 -5.61
C LYS A 166 -17.50 2.29 -5.50
N GLY A 167 -17.31 3.45 -6.12
CA GLY A 167 -18.34 4.47 -6.39
C GLY A 167 -18.47 5.61 -5.38
N ARG A 168 -17.57 5.74 -4.41
CA ARG A 168 -17.50 6.92 -3.52
C ARG A 168 -16.04 7.30 -3.44
N GLY A 169 -15.70 8.50 -3.91
CA GLY A 169 -14.32 8.91 -4.03
C GLY A 169 -13.58 8.85 -2.71
N SER A 170 -12.27 8.76 -2.77
CA SER A 170 -11.37 9.00 -1.65
C SER A 170 -10.31 9.99 -2.12
N GLY A 171 -10.76 11.18 -2.50
CA GLY A 171 -9.89 12.18 -3.14
C GLY A 171 -9.17 11.64 -4.38
N ALA A 172 -8.15 12.37 -4.86
CA ALA A 172 -7.22 11.81 -5.82
C ALA A 172 -6.23 10.89 -5.08
N VAL A 173 -5.92 9.73 -5.67
CA VAL A 173 -4.86 8.80 -5.20
C VAL A 173 -3.56 9.51 -4.85
N LEU A 174 -3.27 10.62 -5.53
CA LEU A 174 -2.04 11.36 -5.37
C LEU A 174 -1.91 12.07 -4.02
N ASP A 175 -3.02 12.34 -3.32
CA ASP A 175 -3.02 13.30 -2.19
C ASP A 175 -3.40 12.70 -0.83
N SER A 176 -3.76 11.41 -0.76
CA SER A 176 -4.22 10.82 0.51
C SER A 176 -3.07 10.54 1.49
N TRP A 177 -3.11 11.17 2.67
CA TRP A 177 -2.15 10.97 3.76
C TRP A 177 -2.25 9.61 4.46
N HIS A 178 -3.31 8.83 4.21
CA HIS A 178 -3.39 7.43 4.62
C HIS A 178 -2.26 6.59 4.01
N GLN A 179 -1.77 6.96 2.82
CA GLN A 179 -0.64 6.30 2.18
C GLN A 179 0.70 6.52 2.89
N TYR A 180 0.76 7.40 3.88
CA TYR A 180 2.00 7.69 4.60
C TYR A 180 1.88 7.42 6.11
N GLY A 181 0.81 6.72 6.51
CA GLY A 181 0.54 6.44 7.92
C GLY A 181 0.15 7.69 8.72
N CYS A 182 -0.43 8.69 8.04
CA CYS A 182 -0.75 10.00 8.61
C CYS A 182 -2.22 10.38 8.48
N GLY A 183 -3.08 9.38 8.29
CA GLY A 183 -4.52 9.55 8.23
C GLY A 183 -5.21 8.42 8.98
N ASN A 184 -6.25 8.74 9.72
CA ASN A 184 -7.15 7.78 10.34
C ASN A 184 -8.60 8.21 10.14
N ASP A 185 -9.45 7.26 9.75
CA ASP A 185 -10.89 7.40 9.77
C ASP A 185 -11.41 6.78 11.07
N ILE A 186 -11.91 7.60 11.99
CA ILE A 186 -12.39 7.20 13.32
C ILE A 186 -13.89 7.01 13.27
N GLN A 187 -14.37 5.82 13.61
CA GLN A 187 -15.79 5.48 13.59
C GLN A 187 -16.59 6.28 14.63
N THR A 188 -17.67 6.92 14.20
CA THR A 188 -18.61 7.62 15.08
C THR A 188 -19.77 6.74 15.56
N PHE A 189 -20.13 5.69 14.80
CA PHE A 189 -21.15 4.72 15.18
C PHE A 189 -20.80 3.31 14.65
N PRO A 190 -21.08 2.22 15.39
CA PRO A 190 -20.91 0.86 14.90
C PRO A 190 -21.73 0.68 13.61
N VAL A 191 -21.16 0.08 12.57
CA VAL A 191 -21.82 -0.09 11.26
C VAL A 191 -23.19 -0.73 11.47
N LEU A 192 -24.26 0.04 11.30
CA LEU A 192 -25.63 -0.42 11.44
C LEU A 192 -26.15 -0.88 10.06
N PRO A 193 -26.95 -1.95 10.01
CA PRO A 193 -27.62 -2.36 8.76
C PRO A 193 -28.73 -1.38 8.32
N ASP A 194 -29.17 -0.47 9.21
CA ASP A 194 -30.22 0.53 8.94
C ASP A 194 -29.73 1.96 9.19
N PHE A 195 -30.37 2.93 8.53
CA PHE A 195 -30.06 4.35 8.70
C PHE A 195 -30.27 4.80 10.17
N PRO A 196 -29.37 5.61 10.76
CA PRO A 196 -29.49 6.01 12.17
C PRO A 196 -30.81 6.74 12.46
N THR A 197 -31.39 6.47 13.63
CA THR A 197 -32.47 7.30 14.18
C THR A 197 -31.99 8.73 14.44
N ALA A 198 -32.90 9.70 14.55
CA ALA A 198 -32.54 11.09 14.85
C ALA A 198 -31.73 11.24 16.16
N ALA A 199 -32.02 10.43 17.19
CA ALA A 199 -31.26 10.43 18.43
C ALA A 199 -29.84 9.87 18.25
N GLN A 200 -29.69 8.79 17.48
CA GLN A 200 -28.36 8.23 17.14
C GLN A 200 -27.54 9.19 16.28
N LEU A 201 -28.20 9.92 15.38
CA LEU A 201 -27.58 10.96 14.57
C LEU A 201 -27.05 12.12 15.42
N ALA A 202 -27.86 12.62 16.37
CA ALA A 202 -27.45 13.68 17.29
C ALA A 202 -26.29 13.23 18.21
N ALA A 203 -26.31 11.97 18.67
CA ALA A 203 -25.22 11.39 19.44
C ALA A 203 -23.92 11.27 18.62
N ALA A 204 -24.02 10.79 17.37
CA ALA A 204 -22.88 10.71 16.45
C ALA A 204 -22.31 12.09 16.13
N GLN A 205 -23.16 13.12 15.99
CA GLN A 205 -22.73 14.51 15.81
C GLN A 205 -21.97 15.01 17.04
N SER A 206 -22.50 14.77 18.25
CA SER A 206 -21.83 15.18 19.49
C SER A 206 -20.48 14.47 19.67
N TYR A 207 -20.40 13.18 19.30
CA TYR A 207 -19.13 12.44 19.28
C TYR A 207 -18.17 13.03 18.26
N TRP A 208 -18.64 13.31 17.04
CA TRP A 208 -17.85 13.89 15.97
C TRP A 208 -17.25 15.23 16.41
N ASP A 209 -18.08 16.14 16.94
CA ASP A 209 -17.67 17.48 17.36
C ASP A 209 -16.62 17.38 18.48
N ALA A 210 -16.82 16.51 19.47
CA ALA A 210 -15.86 16.31 20.56
C ALA A 210 -14.50 15.77 20.09
N VAL A 211 -14.49 14.80 19.17
CA VAL A 211 -13.24 14.24 18.62
C VAL A 211 -12.55 15.25 17.70
N ALA A 212 -13.32 15.96 16.86
CA ALA A 212 -12.80 16.96 15.94
C ALA A 212 -12.18 18.16 16.68
N ASP A 213 -12.87 18.71 17.68
CA ASP A 213 -12.37 19.84 18.47
C ASP A 213 -11.04 19.49 19.16
N GLU A 214 -10.94 18.30 19.74
CA GLU A 214 -9.71 17.85 20.40
C GLU A 214 -8.61 17.48 19.39
N ALA A 215 -8.96 16.90 18.24
CA ALA A 215 -7.98 16.65 17.18
C ALA A 215 -7.38 17.97 16.66
N LEU A 216 -8.21 18.98 16.43
CA LEU A 216 -7.76 20.33 16.05
C LEU A 216 -6.88 20.95 17.14
N SER A 217 -7.23 20.79 18.43
CA SER A 217 -6.44 21.33 19.55
C SER A 217 -5.03 20.70 19.63
N LEU A 218 -4.91 19.42 19.23
CA LEU A 218 -3.65 18.67 19.16
C LEU A 218 -2.89 18.88 17.84
N GLY A 219 -3.44 19.65 16.90
CA GLY A 219 -2.78 20.04 15.65
C GLY A 219 -3.02 19.11 14.46
N PHE A 220 -4.03 18.26 14.50
CA PHE A 220 -4.51 17.54 13.33
C PHE A 220 -5.25 18.46 12.36
N GLU A 221 -5.20 18.12 11.07
CA GLU A 221 -6.22 18.55 10.11
C GLU A 221 -7.42 17.59 10.24
N VAL A 222 -8.64 18.15 10.20
CA VAL A 222 -9.89 17.39 10.29
C VAL A 222 -10.73 17.70 9.07
N GLU A 223 -11.15 16.67 8.33
CA GLU A 223 -12.04 16.87 7.18
C GLU A 223 -13.36 17.48 7.66
N PRO A 224 -13.90 18.51 7.00
CA PRO A 224 -15.20 19.07 7.37
C PRO A 224 -16.31 18.02 7.32
N ARG A 225 -17.12 17.96 8.39
CA ARG A 225 -18.35 17.18 8.39
C ARG A 225 -19.31 17.66 7.31
N ASP A 226 -20.05 16.72 6.73
CA ASP A 226 -21.20 17.03 5.88
C ASP A 226 -22.19 18.01 6.53
N TYR A 227 -22.63 19.00 5.75
CA TYR A 227 -23.61 20.00 6.17
C TYR A 227 -25.02 19.39 6.36
N ASP A 228 -25.37 18.36 5.57
CA ASP A 228 -26.59 17.58 5.72
C ASP A 228 -26.26 16.13 6.13
N PRO A 229 -26.45 15.76 7.41
CA PRO A 229 -26.14 14.41 7.91
C PRO A 229 -27.05 13.32 7.31
N GLN A 230 -28.16 13.70 6.64
CA GLN A 230 -29.06 12.78 5.94
C GLN A 230 -28.73 12.63 4.45
N LYS A 231 -27.86 13.49 3.90
CA LYS A 231 -27.42 13.49 2.51
C LYS A 231 -25.91 13.70 2.45
N PRO A 232 -25.12 12.65 2.69
CA PRO A 232 -23.67 12.80 2.71
C PRO A 232 -23.15 13.22 1.33
N HIS A 233 -22.48 14.37 1.27
CA HIS A 233 -21.89 14.98 0.09
C HIS A 233 -20.35 14.94 0.13
N SER A 234 -19.72 14.83 1.30
CA SER A 234 -18.28 14.71 1.53
C SER A 234 -17.87 13.31 1.97
N PHE A 235 -16.56 13.07 1.96
CA PHE A 235 -15.97 11.77 2.27
C PHE A 235 -16.19 11.45 3.76
N SER A 236 -16.13 12.47 4.62
CA SER A 236 -16.54 12.45 6.02
C SER A 236 -18.04 12.72 6.23
N GLY A 237 -18.87 11.75 5.83
CA GLY A 237 -20.26 11.70 6.31
C GLY A 237 -20.34 11.52 7.83
N VAL A 238 -21.56 11.41 8.38
CA VAL A 238 -21.76 11.17 9.83
C VAL A 238 -21.01 9.93 10.33
N GLY A 239 -20.62 8.99 9.46
CA GLY A 239 -20.03 7.69 9.78
C GLY A 239 -18.60 7.68 10.33
N HIS A 240 -17.85 8.76 10.19
CA HIS A 240 -16.52 8.85 10.78
C HIS A 240 -16.03 10.30 10.95
N VAL A 241 -14.96 10.45 11.74
CA VAL A 241 -14.11 11.63 11.79
C VAL A 241 -12.81 11.28 11.06
N HIS A 242 -12.55 11.92 9.94
CA HIS A 242 -11.25 11.82 9.28
C HIS A 242 -10.29 12.82 9.92
N ILE A 243 -9.16 12.32 10.43
CA ILE A 243 -8.07 13.14 10.93
C ILE A 243 -6.79 12.84 10.15
N GLU A 244 -5.99 13.87 9.90
CA GLU A 244 -4.72 13.71 9.20
C GLU A 244 -3.65 14.70 9.66
N LEU A 245 -2.41 14.38 9.30
CA LEU A 245 -1.27 15.30 9.36
C LEU A 245 -0.60 15.33 8.00
N ARG A 246 -0.28 16.52 7.49
CA ARG A 246 0.65 16.63 6.37
C ARG A 246 2.00 16.08 6.78
N CYS A 247 2.43 15.02 6.12
CA CYS A 247 3.67 14.34 6.44
C CYS A 247 4.48 14.03 5.18
N PRO A 248 4.99 15.08 4.51
CA PRO A 248 5.85 14.86 3.35
C PRO A 248 7.02 13.96 3.75
N LEU A 249 7.43 13.08 2.82
CA LEU A 249 8.63 12.30 3.03
C LEU A 249 9.80 13.26 3.26
N ALA A 250 10.67 12.92 4.22
CA ALA A 250 11.92 13.66 4.39
C ALA A 250 12.71 13.59 3.06
N PRO A 251 13.30 14.71 2.60
CA PRO A 251 14.05 14.75 1.35
C PRO A 251 15.26 13.81 1.35
#